data_AF-A0A328AL39-F1
#
_entry.id   AF-A0A328AL39-F1
#
_cell.length_a   1.000
_cell.length_b   1.000
_cell.length_c   1.000
_cell.angle_alpha   90.00
_cell.angle_beta   90.00
_cell.angle_gamma   90.00
#
_symmetry.space_group_name_H-M   'P 1'
#
loop_
_entity.id
_entity.type
_entity.pdbx_description
1 polymer ?
#
loop_
_entity_poly.entity_id
_entity_poly.type
_entity_poly.pdbx_seq_one_letter_code
_entity_poly.pdbx_strand_id
1 'polypeptide(L)'
;MYAPARLFSIRRPARPTAAQIVSMIAGAGACAVLGGCAGNPFQDAKVDPASPVAAEVAKVAHANRAYPTFASIPPAPKDVRPAGQYGRQAKAVEQERAQLEQDTAPQTWSLGGTEGFAAQARREAGSEAAPQESGEAAAFANSQRKRATPPPPPQR
;
A
#
# COMPACT_ATOMS: atom_id res chain seq x y z
N MET A 1 46.18 23.17 -53.96
CA MET A 1 47.31 23.39 -53.04
C MET A 1 47.16 22.46 -51.85
N TYR A 2 48.18 21.62 -51.68
CA TYR A 2 48.54 20.66 -50.62
C TYR A 2 47.67 20.45 -49.37
N ALA A 3 47.41 19.17 -49.10
CA ALA A 3 47.03 18.61 -47.79
C ALA A 3 48.23 18.56 -46.83
N PRO A 4 47.97 18.44 -45.51
CA PRO A 4 48.85 17.66 -44.65
C PRO A 4 48.14 16.42 -44.08
N ALA A 5 48.76 15.26 -44.35
CA ALA A 5 48.40 13.95 -43.86
C ALA A 5 48.49 13.87 -42.32
N ARG A 6 47.47 13.30 -41.67
CA ARG A 6 47.53 12.88 -40.27
C ARG A 6 48.12 11.47 -40.20
N LEU A 7 49.31 11.38 -39.62
CA LEU A 7 50.01 10.13 -39.29
C LEU A 7 49.19 9.29 -38.30
N PHE A 8 48.74 8.11 -38.75
CA PHE A 8 48.29 7.03 -37.87
C PHE A 8 49.51 6.42 -37.17
N SER A 9 49.65 6.65 -35.87
CA SER A 9 50.62 5.94 -35.02
C SER A 9 50.01 4.64 -34.50
N ILE A 10 50.35 3.51 -35.13
CA ILE A 10 49.98 2.17 -34.64
C ILE A 10 50.91 1.82 -33.47
N ARG A 11 50.42 1.94 -32.24
CA ARG A 11 51.12 1.50 -31.03
C ARG A 11 50.96 -0.03 -30.92
N ARG A 12 52.06 -0.78 -31.00
CA ARG A 12 52.06 -2.24 -30.81
C ARG A 12 51.64 -2.58 -29.36
N PRO A 13 50.70 -3.51 -29.12
CA PRO A 13 50.37 -3.93 -27.76
C PRO A 13 51.51 -4.79 -27.18
N ALA A 14 52.01 -4.39 -26.00
CA ALA A 14 52.95 -5.18 -25.22
C ALA A 14 52.25 -6.45 -24.68
N ARG A 15 52.97 -7.58 -24.68
CA ARG A 15 52.47 -8.86 -24.16
C ARG A 15 52.28 -8.77 -22.64
N PRO A 16 51.10 -9.13 -22.09
CA PRO A 16 50.86 -9.10 -20.66
C PRO A 16 51.64 -10.22 -19.95
N THR A 17 52.23 -9.92 -18.80
CA THR A 17 52.95 -10.87 -17.97
C THR A 17 51.99 -11.69 -17.11
N ALA A 18 52.43 -12.89 -16.68
CA ALA A 18 51.60 -13.89 -16.00
C ALA A 18 50.86 -13.38 -14.74
N ALA A 19 51.33 -12.31 -14.10
CA ALA A 19 50.66 -11.67 -12.97
C ALA A 19 49.30 -11.03 -13.33
N GLN A 20 49.11 -10.59 -14.58
CA GLN A 20 47.84 -10.02 -15.04
C GLN A 20 46.77 -11.08 -15.34
N ILE A 21 47.18 -12.33 -15.61
CA ILE A 21 46.26 -13.43 -15.93
C ILE A 21 45.52 -13.90 -14.67
N VAL A 22 46.19 -13.93 -13.51
CA VAL A 22 45.58 -14.36 -12.24
C VAL A 22 44.51 -13.38 -11.75
N SER A 23 44.70 -12.07 -11.98
CA SER A 23 43.72 -11.05 -11.59
C SER A 23 42.45 -11.06 -12.47
N MET A 24 42.54 -11.52 -13.72
CA MET A 24 41.36 -11.67 -14.59
C MET A 24 40.50 -12.89 -14.24
N ILE A 25 41.09 -13.98 -13.72
CA ILE A 25 40.33 -15.18 -13.35
C ILE A 25 39.50 -14.93 -12.07
N ALA A 26 40.01 -14.12 -11.13
CA ALA A 26 39.26 -13.73 -9.94
C ALA A 26 38.09 -12.76 -10.25
N GLY A 27 38.20 -11.92 -11.28
CA GLY A 27 37.13 -11.02 -11.72
C GLY A 27 36.01 -11.72 -12.51
N ALA A 28 36.33 -12.79 -13.25
CA ALA A 28 35.35 -13.51 -14.06
C ALA A 28 34.36 -14.36 -13.24
N GLY A 29 34.77 -14.84 -12.05
CA GLY A 29 33.90 -15.62 -11.17
C GLY A 29 32.75 -14.81 -10.55
N ALA A 30 32.96 -13.52 -10.31
CA ALA A 30 31.96 -12.63 -9.71
C ALA A 30 30.86 -12.21 -10.70
N CYS A 31 31.14 -12.19 -12.01
CA CYS A 31 30.14 -11.86 -13.03
C CYS A 31 29.17 -13.02 -13.34
N ALA A 32 29.53 -14.26 -13.01
CA ALA A 32 28.68 -15.43 -13.29
C ALA A 32 27.45 -15.53 -12.35
N VAL A 33 27.51 -14.94 -11.15
CA VAL A 33 26.41 -14.99 -10.16
C VAL A 33 25.33 -13.94 -10.45
N LEU A 34 25.64 -12.89 -11.22
CA LEU A 34 24.68 -11.87 -11.66
C LEU A 34 24.00 -12.22 -13.00
N GLY A 35 24.40 -13.31 -13.66
CA GLY A 35 23.83 -13.79 -14.92
C GLY A 35 22.48 -14.51 -14.80
N GLY A 36 21.95 -14.69 -13.59
CA GLY A 36 20.66 -15.34 -13.35
C GLY A 36 19.45 -14.63 -13.97
N CYS A 37 19.62 -13.37 -14.42
CA CYS A 37 18.58 -12.60 -15.12
C CYS A 37 18.83 -12.46 -16.63
N ALA A 38 19.80 -13.18 -17.20
CA ALA A 38 20.08 -13.18 -18.64
C ALA A 38 19.29 -14.27 -19.41
N GLY A 39 18.08 -14.60 -18.95
CA GLY A 39 17.11 -15.31 -19.79
C GLY A 39 16.58 -14.35 -20.83
N ASN A 40 16.48 -14.77 -22.10
CA ASN A 40 15.87 -13.96 -23.15
C ASN A 40 14.43 -13.60 -22.70
N PRO A 41 14.13 -12.31 -22.43
CA PRO A 41 12.82 -11.90 -21.91
C PRO A 41 11.71 -12.03 -22.96
N PHE A 42 12.07 -12.35 -24.19
CA PHE A 42 11.17 -12.60 -25.31
C PHE A 42 10.96 -14.10 -25.60
N GLN A 43 11.48 -15.00 -24.76
CA GLN A 43 11.15 -16.42 -24.86
C GLN A 43 9.90 -16.72 -24.05
N ASP A 44 8.97 -17.44 -24.67
CA ASP A 44 7.77 -17.94 -23.98
C ASP A 44 8.17 -18.86 -22.82
N ALA A 45 7.57 -18.62 -21.65
CA ALA A 45 7.78 -19.48 -20.50
C ALA A 45 7.17 -20.86 -20.76
N LYS A 46 7.95 -21.92 -20.51
CA LYS A 46 7.49 -23.29 -20.67
C LYS A 46 6.44 -23.60 -19.59
N VAL A 47 5.24 -24.01 -20.03
CA VAL A 47 4.18 -24.45 -19.12
C VAL A 47 4.57 -25.78 -18.47
N ASP A 48 4.49 -25.86 -17.15
CA ASP A 48 4.71 -27.11 -16.40
C ASP A 48 3.58 -28.12 -16.70
N PRO A 49 3.87 -29.30 -17.28
CA PRO A 49 2.86 -30.30 -17.60
C PRO A 49 2.19 -30.93 -16.37
N ALA A 50 2.78 -30.83 -15.17
CA ALA A 50 2.18 -31.31 -13.93
C ALA A 50 1.11 -30.35 -13.36
N SER A 51 0.98 -29.15 -13.93
CA SER A 51 0.04 -28.14 -13.46
C SER A 51 -1.41 -28.51 -13.79
N PRO A 52 -2.36 -28.38 -12.83
CA PRO A 52 -3.78 -28.65 -13.08
C PRO A 52 -4.40 -27.72 -14.13
N VAL A 53 -3.75 -26.58 -14.44
CA VAL A 53 -4.20 -25.62 -15.46
C VAL A 53 -3.42 -25.73 -16.78
N ALA A 54 -2.50 -26.70 -16.92
CA ALA A 54 -1.62 -26.81 -18.09
C ALA A 54 -2.41 -26.91 -19.41
N ALA A 55 -3.48 -27.70 -19.43
CA ALA A 55 -4.33 -27.87 -20.61
C ALA A 55 -5.08 -26.58 -20.99
N GLU A 56 -5.50 -25.79 -20.01
CA GLU A 56 -6.19 -24.52 -20.23
C GLU A 56 -5.23 -23.44 -20.73
N VAL A 57 -4.04 -23.35 -20.12
CA VAL A 57 -2.99 -22.42 -20.57
C VAL A 57 -2.56 -22.74 -22.00
N ALA A 58 -2.35 -24.01 -22.35
CA ALA A 58 -2.03 -24.41 -23.72
C ALA A 58 -3.15 -24.04 -24.70
N LYS A 59 -4.42 -24.25 -24.31
CA LYS A 59 -5.58 -23.87 -25.12
C LYS A 59 -5.67 -22.36 -25.35
N VAL A 60 -5.32 -21.53 -24.38
CA VAL A 60 -5.37 -20.07 -24.50
C VAL A 60 -4.15 -19.55 -25.27
N ALA A 61 -2.94 -20.03 -24.95
CA ALA A 61 -1.69 -19.59 -25.57
C ALA A 61 -1.64 -19.91 -27.07
N HIS A 62 -2.17 -21.07 -27.49
CA HIS A 62 -2.21 -21.47 -28.90
C HIS A 62 -3.49 -21.05 -29.64
N ALA A 63 -4.43 -20.37 -28.97
CA ALA A 63 -5.61 -19.87 -29.65
C ALA A 63 -5.23 -18.71 -30.57
N ASN A 64 -5.41 -18.90 -31.87
CA ASN A 64 -5.29 -17.82 -32.85
C ASN A 64 -6.51 -16.90 -32.75
N ARG A 65 -6.41 -15.88 -31.89
CA ARG A 65 -7.45 -14.86 -31.68
C ARG A 65 -6.98 -13.54 -32.24
N ALA A 66 -7.92 -12.70 -32.66
CA ALA A 66 -7.62 -11.31 -32.97
C ALA A 66 -7.20 -10.61 -31.68
N TYR A 67 -5.92 -10.26 -31.57
CA TYR A 67 -5.42 -9.44 -30.47
C TYR A 67 -5.69 -7.97 -30.77
N PRO A 68 -6.11 -7.18 -29.77
CA PRO A 68 -6.17 -5.74 -29.92
C PRO A 68 -4.78 -5.22 -30.28
N THR A 69 -4.72 -4.36 -31.29
CA THR A 69 -3.49 -3.67 -31.68
C THR A 69 -3.44 -2.32 -30.98
N PHE A 70 -2.27 -1.67 -30.98
CA PHE A 70 -2.17 -0.28 -30.50
C PHE A 70 -3.14 0.68 -31.22
N ALA A 71 -3.53 0.37 -32.46
CA ALA A 71 -4.52 1.14 -33.22
C ALA A 71 -5.96 0.95 -32.71
N SER A 72 -6.23 -0.12 -31.95
CA SER A 72 -7.54 -0.36 -31.32
C SER A 72 -7.70 0.34 -29.97
N ILE A 73 -6.67 1.04 -29.49
CA ILE A 73 -6.78 1.87 -28.29
C ILE A 73 -7.70 3.05 -28.64
N PRO A 74 -8.81 3.23 -27.90
CA PRO A 74 -9.70 4.35 -28.15
C PRO A 74 -8.97 5.68 -27.90
N PRO A 75 -9.34 6.75 -28.62
CA PRO A 75 -8.77 8.07 -28.36
C PRO A 75 -9.04 8.51 -26.92
N ALA A 76 -8.15 9.32 -26.37
CA ALA A 76 -8.32 9.88 -25.04
C ALA A 76 -9.71 10.56 -24.92
N PRO A 77 -10.45 10.32 -23.83
CA PRO A 77 -11.73 10.97 -23.60
C PRO A 77 -11.55 12.50 -23.59
N LYS A 78 -12.47 13.22 -24.24
CA LYS A 78 -12.41 14.70 -24.36
C LYS A 78 -13.08 15.41 -23.19
N ASP A 79 -13.83 14.66 -22.39
CA ASP A 79 -14.61 15.08 -21.22
C ASP A 79 -13.81 14.95 -19.91
N VAL A 80 -12.49 14.77 -20.00
CA VAL A 80 -11.63 14.77 -18.81
C VAL A 80 -11.47 16.20 -18.30
N ARG A 81 -11.58 16.35 -16.98
CA ARG A 81 -11.32 17.61 -16.29
C ARG A 81 -9.91 18.14 -16.64
N PRO A 82 -9.78 19.38 -17.16
CA PRO A 82 -8.47 19.96 -17.42
C PRO A 82 -7.65 20.13 -16.14
N ALA A 83 -6.32 19.95 -16.22
CA ALA A 83 -5.41 20.01 -15.07
C ALA A 83 -5.59 21.28 -14.20
N GLY A 84 -5.74 22.46 -14.83
CA GLY A 84 -5.95 23.72 -14.11
C GLY A 84 -7.25 23.81 -13.32
N GLN A 85 -8.25 22.96 -13.60
CA GLN A 85 -9.50 22.95 -12.83
C GLN A 85 -9.37 22.21 -11.49
N TYR A 86 -8.44 21.28 -11.34
CA TYR A 86 -8.21 20.58 -10.07
C TYR A 86 -7.77 21.56 -8.97
N GLY A 87 -6.87 22.49 -9.32
CA GLY A 87 -6.40 23.52 -8.38
C GLY A 87 -7.50 24.46 -7.90
N ARG A 88 -8.56 24.69 -8.71
CA ARG A 88 -9.68 25.55 -8.30
C ARG A 88 -10.53 24.91 -7.21
N GLN A 89 -10.83 23.62 -7.33
CA GLN A 89 -11.57 22.90 -6.29
C GLN A 89 -10.74 22.76 -5.02
N ALA A 90 -9.44 22.44 -5.15
CA ALA A 90 -8.55 22.40 -3.99
C ALA A 90 -8.51 23.76 -3.26
N LYS A 91 -8.40 24.87 -4.00
CA LYS A 91 -8.45 26.21 -3.42
C LYS A 91 -9.76 26.50 -2.70
N ALA A 92 -10.90 26.09 -3.26
CA ALA A 92 -12.20 26.27 -2.62
C ALA A 92 -12.28 25.50 -1.29
N VAL A 93 -11.81 24.24 -1.27
CA VAL A 93 -11.76 23.42 -0.05
C VAL A 93 -10.87 24.04 1.03
N GLU A 94 -9.70 24.57 0.66
CA GLU A 94 -8.83 25.26 1.63
C GLU A 94 -9.48 26.53 2.19
N GLN A 95 -10.26 27.25 1.37
CA GLN A 95 -11.00 28.42 1.82
C GLN A 95 -12.13 28.04 2.79
N GLU A 96 -12.91 27.00 2.48
CA GLU A 96 -13.96 26.48 3.35
C GLU A 96 -13.38 25.98 4.68
N ARG A 97 -12.24 25.29 4.63
CA ARG A 97 -11.50 24.88 5.84
C ARG A 97 -11.12 26.10 6.68
N ALA A 98 -10.50 27.11 6.09
CA ALA A 98 -10.10 28.31 6.82
C ALA A 98 -11.30 29.04 7.45
N GLN A 99 -12.44 29.07 6.77
CA GLN A 99 -13.67 29.60 7.33
C GLN A 99 -14.16 28.77 8.51
N LEU A 100 -14.19 27.44 8.38
CA LEU A 100 -14.61 26.54 9.45
C LEU A 100 -13.72 26.66 10.69
N GLU A 101 -12.40 26.79 10.51
CA GLU A 101 -11.45 27.02 11.61
C GLU A 101 -11.74 28.34 12.34
N GLN A 102 -12.15 29.38 11.63
CA GLN A 102 -12.57 30.66 12.23
C GLN A 102 -13.90 30.53 12.96
N ASP A 103 -14.90 29.90 12.34
CA ASP A 103 -16.24 29.76 12.90
C ASP A 103 -16.25 28.86 14.14
N THR A 104 -15.32 27.91 14.23
CA THR A 104 -15.17 26.96 15.35
C THR A 104 -14.09 27.36 16.36
N ALA A 105 -13.47 28.55 16.19
CA ALA A 105 -12.44 29.01 17.09
C ALA A 105 -12.95 29.06 18.56
N PRO A 106 -12.08 28.80 19.55
CA PRO A 106 -12.46 28.98 20.94
C PRO A 106 -13.05 30.37 21.16
N GLN A 107 -14.18 30.47 21.89
CA GLN A 107 -14.94 31.70 22.14
C GLN A 107 -15.88 32.18 21.01
N THR A 108 -16.00 31.51 19.86
CA THR A 108 -17.01 31.89 18.83
C THR A 108 -18.40 31.30 19.09
N TRP A 109 -18.48 30.29 19.95
CA TRP A 109 -19.72 29.69 20.39
C TRP A 109 -19.86 29.79 21.91
N SER A 110 -21.00 30.30 22.35
CA SER A 110 -21.40 30.30 23.76
C SER A 110 -22.63 29.40 23.92
N LEU A 111 -22.58 28.44 24.84
CA LEU A 111 -23.73 27.63 25.24
C LEU A 111 -24.66 28.49 26.12
N GLY A 112 -25.71 29.04 25.52
CA GLY A 112 -26.81 29.71 26.23
C GLY A 112 -27.90 28.73 26.66
N GLY A 113 -28.63 29.05 27.73
CA GLY A 113 -29.83 28.28 28.12
C GLY A 113 -29.55 26.87 28.67
N THR A 114 -28.32 26.58 29.06
CA THR A 114 -27.91 25.28 29.64
C THR A 114 -28.74 24.88 30.84
N GLU A 115 -29.07 25.82 31.73
CA GLU A 115 -29.94 25.55 32.88
C GLU A 115 -31.38 25.22 32.48
N GLY A 116 -31.91 25.90 31.47
CA GLY A 116 -33.25 25.61 30.94
C GLY A 116 -33.32 24.23 30.30
N PHE A 117 -32.31 23.89 29.50
CA PHE A 117 -32.14 22.56 28.92
C PHE A 117 -31.99 21.48 30.00
N ALA A 118 -31.12 21.70 30.99
CA ALA A 118 -30.90 20.76 32.09
C ALA A 118 -32.15 20.58 32.98
N ALA A 119 -32.91 21.65 33.21
CA ALA A 119 -34.18 21.57 33.92
C ALA A 119 -35.23 20.78 33.12
N GLN A 120 -35.27 20.97 31.80
CA GLN A 120 -36.15 20.22 30.91
C GLN A 120 -35.78 18.73 30.89
N ALA A 121 -34.49 18.42 30.71
CA ALA A 121 -34.00 17.05 30.72
C ALA A 121 -34.31 16.33 32.05
N ARG A 122 -34.18 17.03 33.19
CA ARG A 122 -34.58 16.50 34.50
C ARG A 122 -36.09 16.25 34.61
N ARG A 123 -36.93 17.10 34.01
CA ARG A 123 -38.38 16.87 33.96
C ARG A 123 -38.75 15.68 33.08
N GLU A 124 -38.09 15.52 31.95
CA GLU A 124 -38.32 14.44 30.99
C GLU A 124 -37.82 13.08 31.50
N ALA A 125 -36.67 13.06 32.18
CA ALA A 125 -36.14 11.85 32.80
C ALA A 125 -37.06 11.28 33.90
N GLY A 126 -37.91 12.12 34.48
CA GLY A 126 -38.80 11.73 35.57
C GLY A 126 -38.05 11.46 36.88
N SER A 127 -38.73 10.85 37.84
CA SER A 127 -38.09 10.44 39.10
C SER A 127 -37.14 9.27 38.86
N GLU A 128 -35.91 9.38 39.34
CA GLU A 128 -34.97 8.25 39.44
C GLU A 128 -35.70 7.07 40.10
N ALA A 129 -35.70 5.92 39.43
CA ALA A 129 -36.28 4.72 40.00
C ALA A 129 -35.55 4.39 41.30
N ALA A 130 -36.28 4.04 42.35
CA ALA A 130 -35.66 3.59 43.58
C ALA A 130 -34.68 2.44 43.25
N PRO A 131 -33.45 2.45 43.79
CA PRO A 131 -32.54 1.33 43.62
C PRO A 131 -33.28 0.05 44.00
N GLN A 132 -33.37 -0.92 43.07
CA GLN A 132 -33.98 -2.20 43.38
C GLN A 132 -33.22 -2.81 44.57
N GLU A 133 -33.95 -3.20 45.62
CA GLU A 133 -33.32 -3.90 46.73
C GLU A 133 -32.61 -5.14 46.19
N SER A 134 -31.33 -5.22 46.47
CA SER A 134 -30.41 -6.25 46.00
C SER A 134 -30.60 -7.57 46.76
N GLY A 135 -31.83 -7.92 47.16
CA GLY A 135 -32.12 -9.09 48.00
C GLY A 135 -31.55 -10.39 47.43
N GLU A 136 -31.42 -10.46 46.09
CA GLU A 136 -30.84 -11.61 45.39
C GLU A 136 -29.34 -11.48 45.10
N ALA A 137 -28.73 -10.30 45.24
CA ALA A 137 -27.33 -10.08 44.86
C ALA A 137 -26.36 -10.90 45.72
N ALA A 138 -26.63 -11.01 47.03
CA ALA A 138 -25.83 -11.83 47.94
C ALA A 138 -26.00 -13.34 47.64
N ALA A 139 -27.22 -13.78 47.32
CA ALA A 139 -27.51 -15.16 46.95
C ALA A 139 -26.86 -15.52 45.60
N PHE A 140 -26.97 -14.64 44.61
CA PHE A 140 -26.33 -14.75 43.30
C PHE A 140 -24.81 -14.80 43.43
N ALA A 141 -24.20 -13.86 44.16
CA ALA A 141 -22.76 -13.83 44.40
C ALA A 141 -22.27 -15.12 45.06
N ASN A 142 -23.01 -15.67 46.03
CA ASN A 142 -22.70 -16.96 46.65
C ASN A 142 -22.86 -18.13 45.67
N SER A 143 -23.85 -18.10 44.78
CA SER A 143 -24.01 -19.14 43.74
C SER A 143 -22.84 -19.14 42.74
N GLN A 144 -22.34 -17.95 42.36
CA GLN A 144 -21.18 -17.81 41.47
C GLN A 144 -19.90 -18.32 42.14
N ARG A 145 -19.68 -18.01 43.42
CA ARG A 145 -18.54 -18.53 44.20
C ARG A 145 -18.56 -20.06 44.30
N LYS A 146 -19.74 -20.67 44.50
CA LYS A 146 -19.89 -22.14 44.55
C LYS A 146 -19.61 -22.81 43.20
N ARG A 147 -19.86 -22.12 42.09
CA ARG A 147 -19.63 -22.62 40.71
C ARG A 147 -18.20 -22.39 40.23
N ALA A 148 -17.48 -21.43 40.81
CA ALA A 148 -16.12 -21.13 40.41
C ALA A 148 -15.15 -22.23 40.90
N THR A 149 -14.38 -22.81 39.98
CA THR A 149 -13.26 -23.68 40.32
C THR A 149 -12.06 -22.82 40.75
N PRO A 150 -11.46 -23.03 41.93
CA PRO A 150 -10.29 -22.26 42.36
C PRO A 150 -9.10 -22.44 41.40
N PRO A 151 -8.28 -21.39 41.18
CA PRO A 151 -7.06 -21.53 40.41
C PRO A 151 -6.09 -22.51 41.11
N PRO A 152 -5.26 -23.24 40.34
CA PRO A 152 -4.29 -24.15 40.92
C PRO A 152 -3.28 -23.39 41.80
N PRO A 153 -2.77 -24.01 42.87
CA PRO A 153 -1.79 -23.37 43.74
C PRO A 153 -0.50 -23.07 42.97
N PRO A 154 0.22 -21.99 43.34
CA PRO A 154 1.50 -21.67 42.71
C PRO A 154 2.52 -22.79 42.98
N GLN A 155 3.28 -23.17 41.96
CA GLN A 155 4.40 -24.11 42.10
C GLN A 155 5.51 -23.40 42.89
N ARG A 156 5.97 -24.00 44.00
CA ARG A 156 7.17 -23.58 44.72
C ARG A 156 8.41 -24.19 44.11
#